data_AF-A0A8H6HZM5-F1
#
_entry.id   AF-A0A8H6HZM5-F1
#
_cell.length_a   1.000
_cell.length_b   1.000
_cell.length_c   1.000
_cell.angle_alpha   90.00
_cell.angle_beta   90.00
_cell.angle_gamma   90.00
#
_symmetry.space_group_name_H-M   'P 1'
#
loop_
_entity.id
_entity.type
_entity.pdbx_description
1 polymer ?
#
loop_
_entity_poly.entity_id
_entity_poly.type
_entity_poly.pdbx_seq_one_letter_code
_entity_poly.pdbx_strand_id
1 'polypeptide(L)'
;LFTETGLIPLQVRRLSLTVKNILYLLRNPALLASAAYRELVSLDFTGHRTWVSRLREAIKALPYAVGVPDPGGLLSVERMEGLLEEINGGVGRWLQGLVDASTDLYFIQGRREPDARGELVVTAPVALRQYLRIPHPGYRRALTRVLLGEHKYAVRRRRWGQARDRCLCRFCGRVIETVEHLWLVCGRSETLNADRRRFMVDVWKAASLEERAELQSLNDDARTQLKVILSSRRWVTISARFACEIERLLKDWEE
;
A
#
# COMPACT_ATOMS: atom_id res chain seq x y z
N LEU A 1 3.23 4.20 -3.48
CA LEU A 1 3.45 2.76 -3.20
C LEU A 1 2.46 1.94 -4.04
N PHE A 2 2.89 0.86 -4.70
CA PHE A 2 2.05 0.08 -5.63
C PHE A 2 0.74 -0.43 -4.99
N THR A 3 0.81 -0.82 -3.70
CA THR A 3 -0.35 -1.29 -2.93
C THR A 3 -1.48 -0.27 -2.84
N GLU A 4 -1.16 1.02 -2.99
CA GLU A 4 -2.09 2.12 -2.77
C GLU A 4 -2.66 2.69 -4.08
N THR A 5 -1.99 2.46 -5.21
CA THR A 5 -2.39 3.03 -6.51
C THR A 5 -3.20 2.05 -7.36
N GLY A 6 -3.30 0.79 -6.95
CA GLY A 6 -3.89 -0.26 -7.78
C GLY A 6 -3.02 -0.67 -8.97
N LEU A 7 -1.77 -0.22 -9.00
CA LEU A 7 -0.82 -0.54 -10.05
C LEU A 7 0.09 -1.68 -9.59
N ILE A 8 0.42 -2.58 -10.51
CA ILE A 8 1.49 -3.57 -10.32
C ILE A 8 2.79 -3.07 -10.96
N PRO A 9 3.96 -3.52 -10.49
CA PRO A 9 5.23 -3.17 -11.10
C PRO A 9 5.26 -3.50 -12.60
N LEU A 10 5.90 -2.63 -13.38
CA LEU A 10 5.94 -2.75 -14.83
C LEU A 10 6.54 -4.07 -15.31
N GLN A 11 7.56 -4.58 -14.63
CA GLN A 11 8.19 -5.88 -14.94
C GLN A 11 7.16 -7.02 -14.86
N VAL A 12 6.39 -7.08 -13.76
CA VAL A 12 5.33 -8.08 -13.57
C VAL A 12 4.26 -7.92 -14.64
N ARG A 13 3.81 -6.68 -14.89
CA ARG A 13 2.76 -6.42 -15.91
C ARG A 13 3.18 -6.89 -17.30
N ARG A 14 4.41 -6.57 -17.71
CA ARG A 14 4.96 -6.98 -19.01
C ARG A 14 5.03 -8.50 -19.10
N LEU A 15 5.52 -9.16 -18.05
CA LEU A 15 5.60 -10.62 -18.01
C LEU A 15 4.22 -11.28 -18.10
N SER A 16 3.23 -10.82 -17.35
CA SER A 16 1.86 -11.36 -17.43
C SER A 16 1.25 -11.17 -18.83
N LEU A 17 1.52 -10.05 -19.51
CA LEU A 17 1.08 -9.84 -20.90
C LEU A 17 1.79 -10.77 -21.87
N THR A 18 3.10 -10.99 -21.69
CA THR A 18 3.87 -11.95 -22.47
C THR A 18 3.32 -13.37 -22.34
N VAL A 19 3.05 -13.83 -21.12
CA VAL A 19 2.46 -15.16 -20.88
C VAL A 19 1.07 -15.28 -21.50
N LYS A 20 0.23 -14.24 -21.40
CA LYS A 20 -1.07 -14.20 -22.09
C LYS A 20 -0.95 -14.29 -23.61
N ASN A 21 0.04 -13.63 -24.20
CA ASN A 21 0.30 -13.73 -25.63
C ASN A 21 0.73 -15.15 -26.02
N ILE A 22 1.58 -15.81 -25.21
CA ILE A 22 1.96 -17.21 -25.44
C ILE A 22 0.72 -18.12 -25.37
N LEU A 23 -0.13 -17.95 -24.36
CA LEU A 23 -1.38 -18.70 -24.25
C LEU A 23 -2.27 -18.53 -25.48
N TYR A 24 -2.34 -17.31 -26.02
CA TYR A 24 -3.04 -17.06 -27.28
C TYR A 24 -2.42 -17.86 -28.45
N LEU A 25 -1.10 -17.88 -28.59
CA LEU A 25 -0.42 -18.67 -29.64
C LEU A 25 -0.65 -20.18 -29.47
N LEU A 26 -0.54 -20.70 -28.25
CA LEU A 26 -0.74 -22.13 -27.96
C LEU A 26 -2.16 -22.60 -28.29
N ARG A 27 -3.16 -21.76 -28.02
CA ARG A 27 -4.56 -22.06 -28.34
C ARG A 27 -4.89 -21.91 -29.84
N ASN A 28 -4.04 -21.24 -30.61
CA ASN A 28 -4.24 -20.97 -32.03
C ASN A 28 -3.09 -21.56 -32.87
N PRO A 29 -3.01 -22.89 -33.01
CA PRO A 29 -1.84 -23.56 -33.59
C PRO A 29 -1.63 -23.27 -35.09
N ALA A 30 -2.67 -22.81 -35.80
CA ALA A 30 -2.63 -22.53 -37.23
C ALA A 30 -1.92 -21.20 -37.59
N LEU A 31 -1.66 -20.32 -36.62
CA LEU A 31 -0.96 -19.07 -36.88
C LEU A 31 0.53 -19.33 -37.17
N LEU A 32 1.10 -18.61 -38.15
CA LEU A 32 2.55 -18.63 -38.40
C LEU A 32 3.35 -18.26 -37.14
N ALA A 33 2.85 -17.31 -36.35
CA ALA A 33 3.45 -16.93 -35.07
C ALA A 33 3.50 -18.09 -34.05
N SER A 34 2.55 -19.02 -34.09
CA SER A 34 2.54 -20.19 -33.21
C SER A 34 3.59 -21.22 -33.62
N ALA A 35 3.80 -21.41 -34.93
CA ALA A 35 4.91 -22.22 -35.45
C ALA A 35 6.26 -21.59 -35.07
N ALA A 36 6.42 -20.28 -35.27
CA ALA A 36 7.62 -19.55 -34.89
C ALA A 36 7.91 -19.65 -33.38
N TYR A 37 6.88 -19.57 -32.52
CA TYR A 37 7.06 -19.73 -31.08
C TYR A 37 7.58 -21.14 -30.70
N ARG A 38 7.04 -22.21 -31.30
CA ARG A 38 7.54 -23.58 -31.06
C ARG A 38 9.00 -23.73 -31.46
N GLU A 39 9.38 -23.16 -32.60
CA GLU A 39 10.77 -23.15 -33.05
C GLU A 39 11.68 -22.39 -32.09
N LEU A 40 11.24 -21.21 -31.59
CA LEU A 40 11.99 -20.45 -30.59
C LEU A 40 12.18 -21.21 -29.28
N VAL A 41 11.21 -22.03 -28.87
CA VAL A 41 11.36 -22.93 -27.71
C VAL A 41 12.39 -24.01 -28.03
N SER A 42 12.30 -24.70 -29.17
CA SER A 42 13.29 -25.70 -29.60
C SER A 42 14.72 -25.13 -29.58
N LEU A 43 14.92 -23.97 -30.22
CA LEU A 43 16.19 -23.27 -30.31
C LEU A 43 16.76 -22.87 -28.93
N ASP A 44 15.93 -22.46 -27.98
CA ASP A 44 16.37 -22.10 -26.63
C ASP A 44 17.00 -23.30 -25.90
N PHE A 45 16.41 -24.49 -26.06
CA PHE A 45 16.86 -25.70 -25.38
C PHE A 45 17.93 -26.48 -26.16
N THR A 46 18.22 -26.10 -27.40
CA THR A 46 19.43 -26.53 -28.13
C THR A 46 20.62 -25.58 -27.92
N GLY A 47 20.47 -24.55 -27.09
CA GLY A 47 21.56 -23.69 -26.63
C GLY A 47 21.64 -22.32 -27.30
N HIS A 48 20.69 -21.98 -28.17
CA HIS A 48 20.66 -20.65 -28.80
C HIS A 48 19.91 -19.64 -27.92
N ARG A 49 20.47 -18.44 -27.75
CA ARG A 49 19.76 -17.36 -27.05
C ARG A 49 18.61 -16.84 -27.92
N THR A 50 17.39 -17.11 -27.50
CA THR A 50 16.18 -16.61 -28.17
C THR A 50 15.38 -15.66 -27.27
N TRP A 51 14.24 -15.19 -27.76
CA TRP A 51 13.28 -14.48 -26.90
C TRP A 51 12.79 -15.35 -25.71
N VAL A 52 12.75 -16.67 -25.86
CA VAL A 52 12.40 -17.61 -24.77
C VAL A 52 13.46 -17.61 -23.67
N SER A 53 14.76 -17.53 -24.02
CA SER A 53 15.83 -17.37 -23.01
C SER A 53 15.58 -16.16 -22.11
N ARG A 54 15.24 -15.02 -22.72
CA ARG A 54 14.97 -13.75 -22.02
C ARG A 54 13.70 -13.82 -21.19
N LEU A 55 12.68 -14.55 -21.65
CA LEU A 55 11.48 -14.81 -20.87
C LEU A 55 11.81 -15.58 -19.59
N ARG A 56 12.58 -16.67 -19.68
CA ARG A 56 12.99 -17.44 -18.50
C ARG A 56 13.84 -16.62 -17.54
N GLU A 57 14.77 -15.81 -18.05
CA GLU A 57 15.54 -14.85 -17.26
C GLU A 57 14.64 -13.83 -16.56
N ALA A 58 13.62 -13.30 -17.25
CA ALA A 58 12.67 -12.35 -16.68
C ALA A 58 11.81 -12.96 -15.56
N ILE A 59 11.44 -14.25 -15.67
CA ILE A 59 10.75 -14.99 -14.61
C ILE A 59 11.69 -15.15 -13.40
N LYS A 60 12.95 -15.56 -13.62
CA LYS A 60 13.95 -15.70 -12.54
C LYS A 60 14.27 -14.36 -11.85
N ALA A 61 14.18 -13.26 -12.58
CA ALA A 61 14.45 -11.92 -12.07
C ALA A 61 13.26 -11.31 -11.29
N LEU A 62 12.17 -12.04 -11.09
CA LEU A 62 11.10 -11.59 -10.21
C LEU A 62 11.60 -11.52 -8.76
N PRO A 63 11.12 -10.56 -7.95
CA PRO A 63 11.52 -10.43 -6.56
C PRO A 63 10.84 -11.46 -5.63
N TYR A 64 10.18 -12.47 -6.22
CA TYR A 64 9.50 -13.56 -5.55
C TYR A 64 9.65 -14.84 -6.38
N ALA A 65 9.61 -16.00 -5.73
CA ALA A 65 9.78 -17.28 -6.39
C ALA A 65 8.59 -17.61 -7.30
N VAL A 66 8.91 -18.00 -8.55
CA VAL A 66 7.97 -18.49 -9.56
C VAL A 66 8.66 -19.64 -10.30
N GLY A 67 7.93 -20.72 -10.56
CA GLY A 67 8.47 -21.86 -11.32
C GLY A 67 8.81 -21.46 -12.75
N VAL A 68 10.06 -21.68 -13.19
CA VAL A 68 10.43 -21.50 -14.60
C VAL A 68 10.01 -22.76 -15.36
N PRO A 69 9.12 -22.67 -16.36
CA PRO A 69 8.68 -23.86 -17.07
C PRO A 69 9.83 -24.50 -17.86
N ASP A 70 9.78 -25.83 -17.94
CA ASP A 70 10.61 -26.65 -18.82
C ASP A 70 10.09 -26.55 -20.28
N PRO A 71 10.74 -27.18 -21.28
CA PRO A 71 10.31 -27.08 -22.67
C PRO A 71 8.85 -27.52 -22.87
N GLY A 72 8.45 -28.62 -22.21
CA GLY A 72 7.08 -29.13 -22.27
C GLY A 72 6.08 -28.16 -21.65
N GLY A 73 6.43 -27.56 -20.51
CA GLY A 73 5.62 -26.55 -19.83
C GLY A 73 5.43 -25.28 -20.65
N LEU A 74 6.46 -24.81 -21.36
CA LEU A 74 6.35 -23.66 -22.27
C LEU A 74 5.43 -23.90 -23.47
N LEU A 75 5.16 -25.17 -23.80
CA LEU A 75 4.27 -25.59 -24.88
C LEU A 75 2.90 -26.08 -24.38
N SER A 76 2.68 -26.08 -23.07
CA SER A 76 1.44 -26.54 -22.45
C SER A 76 0.55 -25.36 -22.04
N VAL A 77 -0.71 -25.38 -22.49
CA VAL A 77 -1.70 -24.35 -22.11
C VAL A 77 -1.91 -24.36 -20.60
N GLU A 78 -2.12 -25.54 -20.00
CA GLU A 78 -2.35 -25.70 -18.55
C GLU A 78 -1.19 -25.16 -17.71
N ARG A 79 0.05 -25.48 -18.10
CA ARG A 79 1.24 -25.01 -17.36
C ARG A 79 1.42 -23.49 -17.49
N MET A 80 1.12 -22.93 -18.66
CA MET A 80 1.22 -21.48 -18.86
C MET A 80 0.09 -20.71 -18.17
N GLU A 81 -1.09 -21.31 -18.00
CA GLU A 81 -2.17 -20.78 -17.15
C GLU A 81 -1.73 -20.77 -15.68
N GLY A 82 -1.20 -21.88 -15.18
CA GLY A 82 -0.66 -21.97 -13.82
C GLY A 82 0.46 -20.95 -13.57
N LEU A 83 1.39 -20.79 -14.52
CA LEU A 83 2.43 -19.75 -14.45
C LEU A 83 1.83 -18.35 -14.33
N LEU A 84 0.80 -18.04 -15.12
CA LEU A 84 0.13 -16.74 -15.07
C LEU A 84 -0.51 -16.48 -13.70
N GLU A 85 -1.14 -17.50 -13.11
CA GLU A 85 -1.70 -17.45 -11.76
C GLU A 85 -0.60 -17.26 -10.70
N GLU A 86 0.50 -17.99 -10.79
CA GLU A 86 1.67 -17.85 -9.89
C GLU A 86 2.24 -16.43 -9.95
N ILE A 87 2.44 -15.87 -11.15
CA ILE A 87 2.96 -14.50 -11.32
C ILE A 87 2.02 -13.48 -10.68
N ASN A 88 0.71 -13.59 -10.95
CA ASN A 88 -0.28 -12.61 -10.47
C ASN A 88 -0.57 -12.76 -8.96
N GLY A 89 -0.54 -13.98 -8.43
CA GLY A 89 -0.67 -14.22 -6.98
C GLY A 89 0.59 -13.84 -6.21
N GLY A 90 1.76 -14.08 -6.79
CA GLY A 90 3.06 -13.79 -6.19
C GLY A 90 3.29 -12.30 -5.96
N VAL A 91 2.92 -11.44 -6.93
CA VAL A 91 3.10 -9.98 -6.78
C VAL A 91 2.31 -9.40 -5.61
N GLY A 92 1.08 -9.89 -5.38
CA GLY A 92 0.26 -9.43 -4.27
C GLY A 92 0.90 -9.77 -2.93
N ARG A 93 1.36 -11.01 -2.75
CA ARG A 93 2.04 -11.46 -1.53
C ARG A 93 3.35 -10.72 -1.30
N TRP A 94 4.15 -10.53 -2.35
CA TRP A 94 5.41 -9.79 -2.27
C TRP A 94 5.18 -8.34 -1.84
N LEU A 95 4.25 -7.63 -2.48
CA LEU A 95 3.92 -6.24 -2.12
C LEU A 95 3.36 -6.13 -0.70
N GLN A 96 2.52 -7.08 -0.27
CA GLN A 96 2.04 -7.13 1.11
C GLN A 96 3.19 -7.34 2.10
N GLY A 97 4.11 -8.26 1.80
CA GLY A 97 5.30 -8.49 2.59
C GLY A 97 6.18 -7.24 2.76
N LEU A 98 6.29 -6.39 1.73
CA LEU A 98 6.99 -5.10 1.84
C LEU A 98 6.30 -4.13 2.81
N VAL A 99 4.96 -4.13 2.85
CA VAL A 99 4.19 -3.31 3.80
C VAL A 99 4.37 -3.84 5.23
N ASP A 100 4.24 -5.15 5.40
CA ASP A 100 4.30 -5.81 6.71
C ASP A 100 5.71 -5.71 7.32
N ALA A 101 6.76 -5.76 6.49
CA ALA A 101 8.14 -5.55 6.93
C ALA A 101 8.47 -4.09 7.30
N SER A 102 7.69 -3.12 6.81
CA SER A 102 8.00 -1.70 7.00
C SER A 102 7.42 -1.13 8.29
N THR A 103 8.30 -0.75 9.20
CA THR A 103 7.91 -0.10 10.46
C THR A 103 7.30 1.30 10.27
N ASP A 104 7.49 1.94 9.11
CA ASP A 104 6.91 3.26 8.79
C ASP A 104 5.48 3.17 8.25
N LEU A 105 5.08 1.99 7.77
CA LEU A 105 3.78 1.76 7.14
C LEU A 105 2.75 1.19 8.13
N TYR A 106 2.99 1.36 9.44
CA TYR A 106 2.16 0.72 10.46
C TYR A 106 0.68 1.15 10.45
N PHE A 107 0.35 2.33 9.92
CA PHE A 107 -1.06 2.75 9.72
C PHE A 107 -1.78 2.02 8.59
N ILE A 108 -1.03 1.42 7.65
CA ILE A 108 -1.60 0.71 6.51
C ILE A 108 -1.43 -0.81 6.65
N GLN A 109 -0.61 -1.27 7.60
CA GLN A 109 -0.48 -2.67 8.00
C GLN A 109 -1.78 -3.22 8.57
N GLY A 110 -2.17 -4.41 8.11
CA GLY A 110 -3.39 -5.08 8.55
C GLY A 110 -4.67 -4.28 8.26
N ARG A 111 -4.62 -3.31 7.35
CA ARG A 111 -5.78 -2.48 7.00
C ARG A 111 -6.92 -3.38 6.52
N ARG A 112 -8.08 -3.21 7.17
CA ARG A 112 -9.35 -3.80 6.75
C ARG A 112 -10.16 -2.67 6.12
N GLU A 113 -10.64 -2.91 4.90
CA GLU A 113 -11.54 -1.97 4.24
C GLU A 113 -12.89 -2.66 4.04
N PRO A 114 -14.00 -1.93 4.19
CA PRO A 114 -15.31 -2.46 3.85
C PRO A 114 -15.37 -2.79 2.36
N ASP A 115 -15.87 -3.99 2.04
CA ASP A 115 -16.13 -4.43 0.68
C ASP A 115 -17.34 -3.69 0.08
N ALA A 116 -17.81 -4.13 -1.10
CA ALA A 116 -18.99 -3.54 -1.74
C ALA A 116 -20.28 -3.71 -0.94
N ARG A 117 -20.32 -4.65 0.01
CA ARG A 117 -21.45 -4.94 0.90
C ARG A 117 -21.31 -4.26 2.27
N GLY A 118 -20.17 -3.60 2.53
CA GLY A 118 -19.88 -2.93 3.80
C GLY A 118 -19.13 -3.81 4.80
N GLU A 119 -18.84 -5.06 4.46
CA GLU A 119 -18.18 -6.02 5.36
C GLU A 119 -16.67 -5.77 5.41
N LEU A 120 -16.08 -5.78 6.60
CA LEU A 120 -14.64 -5.54 6.78
C LEU A 120 -13.81 -6.73 6.31
N VAL A 121 -13.29 -6.66 5.08
CA VAL A 121 -12.44 -7.70 4.48
C VAL A 121 -10.96 -7.26 4.51
N VAL A 122 -10.05 -8.24 4.69
CA VAL A 122 -8.62 -8.03 4.44
C VAL A 122 -8.47 -7.62 2.98
N THR A 123 -8.05 -6.38 2.74
CA THR A 123 -8.12 -5.82 1.39
C THR A 123 -7.12 -6.48 0.45
N ALA A 124 -7.43 -6.45 -0.86
CA ALA A 124 -6.47 -6.78 -1.90
C ALA A 124 -5.16 -6.00 -1.68
N PRO A 125 -3.99 -6.66 -1.75
CA PRO A 125 -2.69 -6.01 -1.59
C PRO A 125 -2.46 -4.87 -2.58
N VAL A 126 -3.18 -4.83 -3.70
CA VAL A 126 -3.05 -3.79 -4.75
C VAL A 126 -4.43 -3.24 -5.07
N ALA A 127 -4.73 -2.04 -4.57
CA ALA A 127 -5.99 -1.34 -4.88
C ALA A 127 -5.79 0.19 -4.86
N LEU A 128 -6.56 0.92 -5.68
CA LEU A 128 -6.56 2.38 -5.64
C LEU A 128 -7.29 2.86 -4.39
N ARG A 129 -6.55 3.46 -3.46
CA ARG A 129 -7.06 3.84 -2.15
C ARG A 129 -7.85 5.14 -2.19
N GLN A 130 -8.82 5.24 -1.29
CA GLN A 130 -9.77 6.36 -1.28
C GLN A 130 -9.14 7.69 -0.93
N TYR A 131 -8.15 7.71 -0.04
CA TYR A 131 -7.47 8.95 0.32
C TYR A 131 -6.72 9.58 -0.88
N LEU A 132 -6.37 8.78 -1.91
CA LEU A 132 -5.80 9.28 -3.16
C LEU A 132 -6.84 9.91 -4.10
N ARG A 133 -8.14 9.69 -3.86
CA ARG A 133 -9.25 10.25 -4.63
C ARG A 133 -9.76 11.58 -4.08
N ILE A 134 -9.25 12.03 -2.93
CA ILE A 134 -9.62 13.31 -2.33
C ILE A 134 -9.30 14.43 -3.32
N PRO A 135 -10.28 15.28 -3.74
CA PRO A 135 -10.05 16.29 -4.77
C PRO A 135 -8.98 17.31 -4.37
N HIS A 136 -9.03 17.80 -3.13
CA HIS A 136 -8.14 18.84 -2.62
C HIS A 136 -6.69 18.33 -2.52
N PRO A 137 -5.73 18.86 -3.32
CA PRO A 137 -4.37 18.34 -3.37
C PRO A 137 -3.61 18.44 -2.03
N GLY A 138 -3.81 19.53 -1.28
CA GLY A 138 -3.19 19.72 0.04
C GLY A 138 -3.60 18.64 1.04
N TYR A 139 -4.90 18.38 1.18
CA TYR A 139 -5.43 17.34 2.07
C TYR A 139 -4.93 15.95 1.66
N ARG A 140 -5.02 15.63 0.37
CA ARG A 140 -4.52 14.37 -0.19
C ARG A 140 -3.04 14.17 0.15
N ARG A 141 -2.19 15.18 -0.06
CA ARG A 141 -0.76 15.13 0.22
C ARG A 141 -0.47 14.94 1.70
N ALA A 142 -1.11 15.73 2.56
CA ALA A 142 -0.91 15.66 4.01
C ALA A 142 -1.29 14.29 4.57
N LEU A 143 -2.46 13.76 4.18
CA LEU A 143 -2.88 12.43 4.61
C LEU A 143 -1.97 11.32 4.08
N THR A 144 -1.57 11.40 2.81
CA THR A 144 -0.64 10.42 2.22
C THR A 144 0.67 10.38 2.98
N ARG A 145 1.20 11.54 3.39
CA ARG A 145 2.43 11.59 4.20
C ARG A 145 2.28 10.98 5.57
N VAL A 146 1.13 11.19 6.21
CA VAL A 146 0.82 10.55 7.50
C VAL A 146 0.80 9.02 7.33
N LEU A 147 0.04 8.53 6.36
CA LEU A 147 -0.16 7.09 6.14
C LEU A 147 1.11 6.36 5.70
N LEU A 148 1.93 7.00 4.85
CA LEU A 148 3.13 6.38 4.27
C LEU A 148 4.40 6.71 5.05
N GLY A 149 4.28 7.25 6.26
CA GLY A 149 5.42 7.59 7.12
C GLY A 149 6.30 8.73 6.58
N GLU A 150 5.81 9.50 5.61
CA GLU A 150 6.52 10.66 5.04
C GLU A 150 6.31 11.98 5.83
N HIS A 151 5.72 11.89 7.02
CA HIS A 151 5.35 13.02 7.86
C HIS A 151 6.54 13.67 8.59
N LYS A 152 6.32 14.89 9.12
CA LYS A 152 7.33 15.70 9.84
C LYS A 152 7.42 15.43 11.36
N TYR A 153 6.63 14.50 11.91
CA TYR A 153 6.64 14.25 13.36
C TYR A 153 8.00 13.75 13.86
N ALA A 154 8.39 14.15 15.07
CA ALA A 154 9.72 13.92 15.61
C ALA A 154 10.07 12.43 15.83
N VAL A 155 9.08 11.53 15.93
CA VAL A 155 9.31 10.07 15.93
C VAL A 155 10.15 9.61 14.74
N ARG A 156 10.02 10.29 13.59
CA ARG A 156 10.80 9.99 12.39
C ARG A 156 12.24 10.50 12.50
N ARG A 157 12.47 11.62 13.20
CA ARG A 157 13.82 12.18 13.40
C ARG A 157 14.72 11.23 14.20
N ARG A 158 14.15 10.44 15.11
CA ARG A 158 14.87 9.39 15.86
C ARG A 158 15.58 8.38 14.96
N ARG A 159 15.02 8.08 13.78
CA ARG A 159 15.59 7.11 12.83
C ARG A 159 16.91 7.59 12.23
N TRP A 160 17.16 8.89 12.23
CA TRP A 160 18.40 9.50 11.74
C TRP A 160 19.46 9.63 12.85
N GLY A 161 19.37 8.81 13.90
CA GLY A 161 20.32 8.84 15.02
C GLY A 161 20.17 10.04 15.95
N GLN A 162 19.06 10.78 15.86
CA GLN A 162 18.85 11.96 16.68
C GLN A 162 18.57 11.58 18.14
N ALA A 163 19.12 12.36 19.07
CA ALA A 163 18.94 12.15 20.50
C ALA A 163 17.46 12.21 20.91
N ARG A 164 17.11 11.46 21.97
CA ARG A 164 15.71 11.22 22.39
C ARG A 164 14.99 12.52 22.78
N ASP A 165 15.71 13.45 23.40
CA ASP A 165 15.27 14.79 23.76
C ASP A 165 14.76 15.60 22.55
N ARG A 166 15.42 15.46 21.39
CA ARG A 166 15.00 16.09 20.13
C ARG A 166 13.81 15.39 19.44
N CYS A 167 13.40 14.24 19.97
CA CYS A 167 12.25 13.48 19.49
C CYS A 167 11.00 13.71 20.34
N LEU A 168 11.09 14.53 21.40
CA LEU A 168 9.95 14.87 22.23
C LEU A 168 8.96 15.75 21.47
N CYS A 169 7.69 15.65 21.85
CA CYS A 169 6.61 16.45 21.32
C CYS A 169 6.92 17.94 21.47
N ARG A 170 6.87 18.68 20.35
CA ARG A 170 7.10 20.13 20.30
C ARG A 170 6.18 20.91 21.25
N PHE A 171 4.99 20.39 21.53
CA PHE A 171 4.02 21.04 22.41
C PHE A 171 4.19 20.69 23.88
N CYS A 172 4.40 19.42 24.21
CA CYS A 172 4.39 18.99 25.61
C CYS A 172 5.76 18.74 26.21
N GLY A 173 6.80 18.51 25.39
CA GLY A 173 8.17 18.23 25.83
C GLY A 173 8.33 16.98 26.70
N ARG A 174 7.35 16.06 26.73
CA ARG A 174 7.31 14.94 27.69
C ARG A 174 7.40 13.56 27.06
N VAL A 175 6.69 13.36 25.95
CA VAL A 175 6.62 12.07 25.24
C VAL A 175 7.11 12.23 23.81
N ILE A 176 7.51 11.13 23.17
CA ILE A 176 7.95 11.15 21.78
C ILE A 176 6.81 11.67 20.89
N GLU A 177 7.13 12.55 19.96
CA GLU A 177 6.18 13.12 19.01
C GLU A 177 5.75 12.10 17.96
N THR A 178 4.68 11.36 18.24
CA THR A 178 4.02 10.48 17.28
C THR A 178 2.75 11.11 16.72
N VAL A 179 2.21 10.53 15.65
CA VAL A 179 0.98 11.02 15.01
C VAL A 179 -0.19 10.94 15.99
N GLU A 180 -0.37 9.79 16.63
CA GLU A 180 -1.41 9.52 17.62
C GLU A 180 -1.31 10.48 18.81
N HIS A 181 -0.09 10.75 19.26
CA HIS A 181 0.12 11.68 20.36
C HIS A 181 -0.41 13.07 19.98
N LEU A 182 -0.05 13.62 18.82
CA LEU A 182 -0.53 14.93 18.42
C LEU A 182 -2.03 14.94 18.11
N TRP A 183 -2.51 13.91 17.42
CA TRP A 183 -3.88 13.88 16.91
C TRP A 183 -4.91 13.62 17.98
N LEU A 184 -4.58 12.80 18.99
CA LEU A 184 -5.56 12.28 19.94
C LEU A 184 -5.22 12.58 21.40
N VAL A 185 -3.95 12.79 21.78
CA VAL A 185 -3.55 12.82 23.20
C VAL A 185 -3.09 14.20 23.68
N CYS A 186 -2.22 14.88 22.93
CA CYS A 186 -1.50 16.07 23.38
C CYS A 186 -2.46 17.21 23.77
N GLY A 187 -2.43 17.59 25.04
CA GLY A 187 -3.30 18.63 25.60
C GLY A 187 -2.66 20.01 25.82
N ARG A 188 -1.39 20.20 25.41
CA ARG A 188 -0.59 21.37 25.86
C ARG A 188 -0.73 22.63 25.01
N SER A 189 -1.30 22.55 23.81
CA SER A 189 -1.56 23.72 22.95
C SER A 189 -3.05 23.95 22.81
N GLU A 190 -3.50 25.18 23.06
CA GLU A 190 -4.91 25.56 22.91
C GLU A 190 -5.38 25.45 21.45
N THR A 191 -4.55 25.89 20.50
CA THR A 191 -4.82 25.77 19.06
C THR A 191 -4.95 24.31 18.65
N LEU A 192 -3.99 23.46 19.04
CA LEU A 192 -4.05 22.01 18.78
C LEU A 192 -5.31 21.37 19.39
N ASN A 193 -5.67 21.78 20.61
CA ASN A 193 -6.87 21.30 21.29
C ASN A 193 -8.14 21.72 20.55
N ALA A 194 -8.20 22.95 20.04
CA ALA A 194 -9.34 23.43 19.27
C ALA A 194 -9.52 22.64 17.96
N ASP A 195 -8.42 22.44 17.20
CA ASP A 195 -8.45 21.66 15.96
C ASP A 195 -8.81 20.19 16.21
N ARG A 196 -8.23 19.57 17.25
CA ARG A 196 -8.54 18.20 17.67
C ARG A 196 -10.00 18.04 18.07
N ARG A 197 -10.57 18.99 18.85
CA ARG A 197 -12.00 18.96 19.21
C ARG A 197 -12.88 19.02 17.97
N ARG A 198 -12.58 19.92 17.03
CA ARG A 198 -13.31 20.03 15.77
C ARG A 198 -13.22 18.75 14.94
N PHE A 199 -12.02 18.18 14.84
CA PHE A 199 -11.78 16.89 14.18
C PHE A 199 -12.65 15.78 14.80
N MET A 200 -12.60 15.60 16.12
CA MET A 200 -13.37 14.56 16.81
C MET A 200 -14.89 14.80 16.72
N VAL A 201 -15.36 16.05 16.76
CA VAL A 201 -16.77 16.38 16.54
C VAL A 201 -17.22 15.96 15.14
N ASP A 202 -16.42 16.23 14.11
CA ASP A 202 -16.77 15.85 12.74
C ASP A 202 -16.72 14.33 12.53
N VAL A 203 -15.75 13.64 13.14
CA VAL A 203 -15.71 12.17 13.19
C VAL A 203 -16.99 11.64 13.87
N TRP A 204 -17.36 12.18 15.02
CA TRP A 204 -18.57 11.77 15.75
C TRP A 204 -19.86 12.03 15.01
N LYS A 205 -19.99 13.16 14.33
CA LYS A 205 -21.15 13.46 13.49
C LYS A 205 -21.29 12.47 12.33
N ALA A 206 -20.17 12.00 11.77
CA ALA A 206 -20.16 11.07 10.65
C ALA A 206 -20.20 9.58 11.05
N ALA A 207 -19.99 9.25 12.34
CA ALA A 207 -19.94 7.88 12.85
C ALA A 207 -21.33 7.31 13.17
N SER A 208 -21.55 6.03 12.84
CA SER A 208 -22.69 5.23 13.30
C SER A 208 -22.62 4.96 14.81
N LEU A 209 -23.69 4.43 15.40
CA LEU A 209 -23.70 4.04 16.81
C LEU A 209 -22.67 2.95 17.14
N GLU A 210 -22.50 1.98 16.25
CA GLU A 210 -21.51 0.90 16.40
C GLU A 210 -20.08 1.43 16.29
N GLU A 211 -19.80 2.27 15.29
CA GLU A 211 -18.50 2.93 15.12
C GLU A 211 -18.17 3.82 16.34
N ARG A 212 -19.18 4.42 16.97
CA ARG A 212 -19.02 5.16 18.23
C ARG A 212 -18.62 4.28 19.40
N ALA A 213 -19.31 3.15 19.57
CA ALA A 213 -18.98 2.20 20.62
C ALA A 213 -17.56 1.62 20.44
N GLU A 214 -17.18 1.29 19.20
CA GLU A 214 -15.82 0.83 18.87
C GLU A 214 -14.77 1.90 19.19
N LEU A 215 -14.97 3.14 18.73
CA LEU A 215 -14.01 4.21 19.00
C LEU A 215 -13.91 4.55 20.50
N GLN A 216 -15.00 4.42 21.25
CA GLN A 216 -15.00 4.63 22.70
C GLN A 216 -14.25 3.52 23.45
N SER A 217 -14.36 2.25 23.01
CA SER A 217 -13.62 1.14 23.62
C SER A 217 -12.11 1.24 23.39
N LEU A 218 -11.69 2.02 22.38
CA LEU A 218 -10.29 2.26 22.03
C LEU A 218 -9.70 3.56 22.62
N ASN A 219 -10.40 4.25 23.53
CA ASN A 219 -9.92 5.52 24.10
C ASN A 219 -8.55 5.43 24.79
N ASP A 220 -8.20 4.27 25.34
CA ASP A 220 -6.90 4.03 25.99
C ASP A 220 -5.81 3.58 25.00
N ASP A 221 -6.16 3.27 23.75
CA ASP A 221 -5.23 2.90 22.68
C ASP A 221 -5.36 3.86 21.48
N ALA A 222 -4.73 5.02 21.61
CA ALA A 222 -4.71 6.05 20.58
C ALA A 222 -4.18 5.56 19.22
N ARG A 223 -3.30 4.54 19.20
CA ARG A 223 -2.79 3.99 17.93
C ARG A 223 -3.85 3.20 17.22
N THR A 224 -4.48 2.26 17.91
CA THR A 224 -5.54 1.44 17.31
C THR A 224 -6.75 2.29 16.96
N GLN A 225 -7.12 3.23 17.83
CA GLN A 225 -8.17 4.22 17.56
C GLN A 225 -7.88 5.00 16.27
N LEU A 226 -6.66 5.53 16.11
CA LEU A 226 -6.30 6.28 14.91
C LEU A 226 -6.26 5.38 13.66
N LYS A 227 -5.82 4.12 13.76
CA LYS A 227 -5.88 3.16 12.65
C LYS A 227 -7.31 2.94 12.15
N VAL A 228 -8.26 2.75 13.07
CA VAL A 228 -9.69 2.63 12.74
C VAL A 228 -10.16 3.89 12.03
N ILE A 229 -9.82 5.07 12.57
CA ILE A 229 -10.24 6.33 11.98
C ILE A 229 -9.73 6.48 10.53
N LEU A 230 -8.44 6.22 10.32
CA LEU A 230 -7.77 6.38 9.04
C LEU A 230 -8.13 5.31 8.00
N SER A 231 -8.66 4.17 8.43
CA SER A 231 -9.12 3.09 7.53
C SER A 231 -10.56 3.32 7.05
N SER A 232 -11.31 4.19 7.72
CA SER A 232 -12.70 4.46 7.36
C SER A 232 -12.82 5.33 6.12
N ARG A 233 -13.65 4.86 5.18
CA ARG A 233 -14.08 5.58 3.98
C ARG A 233 -14.82 6.86 4.32
N ARG A 234 -15.60 6.84 5.41
CA ARG A 234 -16.45 7.95 5.85
C ARG A 234 -15.63 9.14 6.35
N TRP A 235 -14.51 8.85 7.02
CA TRP A 235 -13.73 9.87 7.71
C TRP A 235 -12.44 10.25 6.97
N VAL A 236 -12.22 9.70 5.78
CA VAL A 236 -10.99 9.93 5.02
C VAL A 236 -10.77 11.41 4.70
N THR A 237 -11.82 12.13 4.29
CA THR A 237 -11.74 13.56 4.00
C THR A 237 -11.56 14.40 5.26
N ILE A 238 -12.23 14.02 6.36
CA ILE A 238 -12.13 14.67 7.67
C ILE A 238 -10.69 14.55 8.19
N SER A 239 -10.14 13.34 8.14
CA SER A 239 -8.77 13.02 8.51
C SER A 239 -7.75 13.76 7.64
N ALA A 240 -8.02 13.89 6.34
CA ALA A 240 -7.12 14.58 5.43
C ALA A 240 -7.08 16.10 5.66
N ARG A 241 -8.24 16.71 5.98
CA ARG A 241 -8.30 18.12 6.38
C ARG A 241 -7.49 18.33 7.66
N PHE A 242 -7.73 17.51 8.67
CA PHE A 242 -7.01 17.61 9.95
C PHE A 242 -5.50 17.39 9.79
N ALA A 243 -5.07 16.41 8.99
CA ALA A 243 -3.66 16.24 8.64
C ALA A 243 -3.04 17.51 8.06
N CYS A 244 -3.77 18.21 7.19
CA CYS A 244 -3.29 19.44 6.57
C CYS A 244 -3.21 20.61 7.56
N GLU A 245 -4.18 20.71 8.48
CA GLU A 245 -4.17 21.69 9.58
C GLU A 245 -2.97 21.48 10.50
N ILE A 246 -2.71 20.24 10.91
CA ILE A 246 -1.53 19.88 11.71
C ILE A 246 -0.23 20.15 10.96
N GLU A 247 -0.14 19.82 9.65
CA GLU A 247 1.04 20.14 8.86
C GLU A 247 1.33 21.65 8.80
N ARG A 248 0.30 22.51 8.78
CA ARG A 248 0.46 23.97 8.85
C ARG A 248 0.95 24.39 10.23
N LEU A 249 0.28 23.93 11.29
CA LEU A 249 0.67 24.19 12.67
C LEU A 249 2.14 23.82 12.94
N LEU A 250 2.64 22.74 12.34
CA LEU A 250 4.03 22.30 12.51
C LEU A 250 5.05 23.06 11.65
N LYS A 251 4.63 23.72 10.57
CA LYS A 251 5.53 24.55 9.73
C LYS A 251 5.90 25.84 10.44
N ASP A 252 4.95 26.45 11.14
CA ASP A 252 5.13 27.70 11.88
C ASP A 252 6.17 27.57 13.03
N TRP A 253 6.69 26.35 13.28
CA TRP A 253 7.70 26.03 14.29
C TRP A 253 9.06 25.64 13.68
N GLU A 254 9.18 25.59 12.36
CA GLU A 254 10.45 25.31 11.66
C GLU A 254 11.11 26.59 11.10
N GLU A 255 10.46 27.76 11.28
CA GLU A 255 11.00 29.12 11.09
C GLU A 255 11.35 29.75 12.44
#